data_AF-X0YYP7-F1
#
_entry.id   AF-X0YYP7-F1
#
_cell.length_a   1.000
_cell.length_b   1.000
_cell.length_c   1.000
_cell.angle_alpha   90.00
_cell.angle_beta   90.00
_cell.angle_gamma   90.00
#
_symmetry.space_group_name_H-M   'P 1'
#
loop_
_entity.id
_entity.type
_entity.pdbx_description
1 polymer ?
#
loop_
_entity_poly.entity_id
_entity_poly.type
_entity_poly.pdbx_seq_one_letter_code
_entity_poly.pdbx_strand_id
1 'polypeptide(L)'
;DKIETMTFKNDNGVDFTNDYILTDRGYLRISSMRLKKQLKPFYKKKGQLAIQRWRDGKDNRSTIYKVEFEPYRIESKKPKSK
;
A
#
# COMPACT_ATOMS: atom_id res chain seq x y z
N ASP A 1 -10.09 -8.80 -1.78
CA ASP A 1 -8.69 -8.51 -1.44
C ASP A 1 -8.28 -7.19 -2.09
N LYS A 2 -7.53 -6.31 -1.41
CA LYS A 2 -7.11 -5.02 -1.98
C LYS A 2 -5.76 -5.06 -2.70
N ILE A 3 -5.11 -6.23 -2.74
CA ILE A 3 -3.83 -6.41 -3.42
C ILE A 3 -4.11 -7.07 -4.77
N GLU A 4 -3.68 -6.43 -5.84
CA GLU A 4 -3.82 -6.90 -7.21
C GLU A 4 -2.44 -7.14 -7.81
N THR A 5 -2.29 -8.26 -8.51
CA THR A 5 -1.08 -8.60 -9.24
C THR A 5 -1.30 -8.23 -10.70
N MET A 6 -0.46 -7.34 -11.22
CA MET A 6 -0.57 -6.81 -12.57
C MET A 6 0.72 -7.08 -13.35
N THR A 7 0.57 -7.42 -14.62
CA THR A 7 1.68 -7.66 -15.54
C THR A 7 1.70 -6.60 -16.62
N PHE A 8 2.88 -6.04 -16.87
CA PHE A 8 3.11 -4.99 -17.87
C PHE A 8 4.29 -5.38 -18.75
N LYS A 9 4.34 -4.84 -19.97
CA LYS A 9 5.51 -4.90 -20.84
C LYS A 9 6.37 -3.66 -20.64
N ASN A 10 7.67 -3.84 -20.51
CA ASN A 10 8.61 -2.73 -20.60
C ASN A 10 8.90 -2.37 -22.07
N ASP A 11 9.67 -1.30 -22.29
CA ASP A 11 10.03 -0.81 -23.63
C ASP A 11 10.83 -1.84 -24.46
N ASN A 12 11.45 -2.82 -23.80
CA ASN A 12 12.17 -3.92 -24.44
C ASN A 12 11.26 -5.14 -24.75
N GLY A 13 9.94 -5.03 -24.52
CA GLY A 13 8.96 -6.10 -24.74
C GLY A 13 8.97 -7.20 -23.66
N VAL A 14 9.72 -7.02 -22.57
CA VAL A 14 9.80 -7.99 -21.47
C VAL A 14 8.65 -7.77 -20.49
N ASP A 15 7.94 -8.85 -20.20
CA ASP A 15 6.88 -8.87 -19.19
C ASP A 15 7.47 -8.75 -17.79
N PHE A 16 6.91 -7.87 -16.98
CA PHE A 16 7.21 -7.76 -15.56
C PHE A 16 5.91 -7.73 -14.75
N THR A 17 5.90 -8.50 -13.67
CA THR A 17 4.74 -8.62 -12.78
C THR A 17 5.03 -7.94 -11.47
N ASN A 18 4.10 -7.10 -11.00
CA ASN A 18 4.18 -6.43 -9.71
C ASN A 18 2.85 -6.54 -8.95
N ASP A 19 2.96 -6.50 -7.62
CA ASP A 19 1.79 -6.38 -6.76
C ASP A 19 1.50 -4.91 -6.48
N TYR A 20 0.22 -4.56 -6.41
CA TYR A 20 -0.28 -3.21 -6.13
C TYR A 20 -1.34 -3.28 -5.04
N ILE A 21 -1.43 -2.23 -4.21
CA ILE A 21 -2.54 -2.04 -3.28
C ILE A 21 -3.46 -0.95 -3.81
N LEU A 22 -4.77 -1.24 -3.88
CA LEU A 22 -5.78 -0.27 -4.27
C LEU A 22 -6.06 0.69 -3.10
N THR A 23 -5.91 1.98 -3.38
CA THR A 23 -6.17 3.10 -2.46
C THR A 23 -7.25 4.03 -3.04
N ASP A 24 -7.74 4.96 -2.24
CA ASP A 24 -8.63 6.04 -2.66
C ASP A 24 -8.01 6.96 -3.74
N ARG A 25 -6.67 7.00 -3.79
CA ARG A 25 -5.89 7.80 -4.76
C ARG A 25 -5.35 6.97 -5.92
N GLY A 26 -5.84 5.74 -6.10
CA GLY A 26 -5.40 4.81 -7.15
C GLY A 26 -4.49 3.70 -6.63
N TYR A 27 -3.65 3.15 -7.50
CA TYR A 27 -2.82 1.98 -7.19
C TYR A 27 -1.44 2.38 -6.65
N LEU A 28 -1.08 1.85 -5.49
CA LEU A 28 0.26 1.97 -4.93
C LEU A 28 1.04 0.68 -5.17
N ARG A 29 2.17 0.76 -5.88
CA ARG A 29 3.04 -0.40 -6.12
C ARG A 29 3.66 -0.91 -4.83
N ILE A 30 3.61 -2.21 -4.61
CA ILE A 30 4.34 -2.90 -3.56
C ILE A 30 5.74 -3.22 -4.09
N SER A 31 6.71 -2.39 -3.70
CA SER A 31 8.08 -2.44 -4.21
C SER A 31 8.93 -3.61 -3.70
N SER A 32 8.48 -4.34 -2.67
CA SER A 32 9.25 -5.45 -2.09
C SER A 32 8.39 -6.44 -1.32
N MET A 33 8.89 -7.68 -1.19
CA MET A 33 8.27 -8.70 -0.32
C MET A 33 8.22 -8.27 1.15
N ARG A 34 9.19 -7.48 1.63
CA ARG A 34 9.20 -6.96 3.00
C ARG A 34 8.00 -6.04 3.24
N LEU A 35 7.77 -5.11 2.32
CA LEU A 35 6.60 -4.22 2.37
C LEU A 35 5.30 -5.04 2.28
N LYS A 36 5.22 -6.04 1.38
CA LYS A 36 4.05 -6.93 1.29
C LYS A 36 3.72 -7.60 2.62
N LYS A 37 4.73 -8.12 3.32
CA LYS A 37 4.56 -8.74 4.65
C LYS A 37 4.06 -7.74 5.69
N GLN A 38 4.59 -6.52 5.70
CA GLN A 38 4.17 -5.45 6.62
C GLN A 38 2.75 -4.93 6.34
N LEU A 39 2.28 -4.98 5.09
CA LEU A 39 0.91 -4.58 4.70
C LEU A 39 -0.13 -5.68 4.94
N LYS A 40 0.28 -6.95 5.03
CA LYS A 40 -0.60 -8.12 5.21
C LYS A 40 -1.57 -8.02 6.42
N PRO A 41 -1.27 -7.34 7.53
CA PRO A 41 -2.24 -7.15 8.60
C PRO A 41 -3.34 -6.12 8.28
N PHE A 42 -3.15 -5.27 7.27
CA PHE A 42 -3.94 -4.06 7.04
C PHE A 42 -4.73 -4.05 5.72
N TYR A 43 -4.39 -4.90 4.75
CA TYR A 43 -5.02 -4.89 3.40
C TYR A 43 -6.55 -5.03 3.38
N LYS A 44 -7.17 -5.64 4.41
CA LYS A 44 -8.64 -5.75 4.52
C LYS A 44 -9.28 -4.62 5.33
N LYS A 45 -8.49 -3.80 6.03
CA LYS A 45 -9.00 -2.75 6.91
C LYS A 45 -9.34 -1.49 6.11
N LYS A 46 -10.31 -0.72 6.63
CA LYS A 46 -10.67 0.62 6.13
C LYS A 46 -10.07 1.66 7.05
N GLY A 47 -9.27 2.55 6.49
CA GLY A 47 -8.50 3.54 7.25
C GLY A 47 -7.35 4.08 6.41
N GLN A 48 -6.56 4.94 7.03
CA GLN A 48 -5.39 5.55 6.42
C GLN A 48 -4.16 4.68 6.70
N LEU A 49 -3.41 4.38 5.65
CA LEU A 49 -2.11 3.70 5.73
C LEU A 49 -1.01 4.74 5.56
N ALA A 50 -0.13 4.87 6.56
CA ALA A 50 1.09 5.64 6.47
C ALA A 50 2.27 4.68 6.26
N ILE A 51 3.00 4.84 5.17
CA ILE A 51 4.17 4.03 4.84
C ILE A 51 5.38 4.95 4.80
N GLN A 52 6.29 4.76 5.75
CA GLN A 52 7.57 5.45 5.78
C GLN A 52 8.65 4.50 5.27
N ARG A 53 9.48 4.99 4.35
CA ARG A 53 10.56 4.23 3.70
C ARG A 53 11.88 4.95 3.94
N TRP A 54 12.82 4.25 4.56
CA TRP A 54 14.22 4.68 4.64
C TRP A 54 15.06 3.80 3.74
N ARG A 55 15.95 4.42 2.98
CA ARG A 55 16.89 3.73 2.11
C ARG A 55 18.28 4.22 2.45
N ASP A 56 19.11 3.31 2.93
CA ASP A 56 20.53 3.60 3.10
C ASP A 56 21.29 3.21 1.82
N GLY A 57 21.89 4.21 1.17
CA GLY A 57 22.62 4.06 -0.09
C GLY A 57 21.76 3.87 -1.36
N LYS A 58 22.44 3.47 -2.44
CA LYS A 58 21.86 3.32 -3.79
C LYS A 58 21.23 1.94 -4.01
N ASP A 59 21.39 0.98 -3.12
CA ASP A 59 20.77 -0.35 -3.22
C ASP A 59 19.43 -0.39 -2.46
N ASN A 60 18.53 -1.29 -2.84
CA ASN A 60 17.29 -1.58 -2.12
C ASN A 60 17.50 -2.54 -0.94
N ARG A 61 18.67 -3.20 -0.83
CA ARG A 61 18.96 -4.19 0.24
C ARG A 61 18.80 -3.62 1.65
N SER A 62 19.20 -2.37 1.86
CA SER A 62 19.11 -1.63 3.12
C SER A 62 17.81 -0.83 3.27
N THR A 63 16.76 -1.16 2.49
CA THR A 63 15.47 -0.46 2.63
C THR A 63 14.72 -0.97 3.86
N ILE A 64 14.38 -0.05 4.76
CA ILE A 64 13.56 -0.26 5.93
C ILE A 64 12.18 0.37 5.69
N TYR A 65 11.13 -0.33 6.08
CA TYR A 65 9.74 0.15 6.01
C TYR A 65 9.14 0.20 7.40
N LYS A 66 8.46 1.30 7.72
CA LYS A 66 7.55 1.40 8.86
C LYS A 66 6.15 1.63 8.31
N VAL A 67 5.22 0.76 8.69
CA VAL A 67 3.82 0.82 8.27
C VAL A 67 2.97 1.10 9.48
N GLU A 68 2.24 2.20 9.45
CA GLU A 68 1.28 2.60 10.48
C GLU A 68 -0.12 2.62 9.86
N PHE A 69 -1.11 2.21 10.64
CA PHE A 69 -2.50 2.16 10.21
C PHE A 69 -3.37 2.94 11.18
N GLU A 70 -4.07 3.94 10.67
CA GLU A 70 -5.02 4.73 11.42
C GLU A 70 -6.45 4.36 10.98
N PRO A 71 -7.24 3.70 11.85
CA PRO A 71 -8.60 3.30 11.50
C PRO A 71 -9.49 4.52 11.32
N TYR A 72 -10.34 4.50 10.29
CA TYR A 72 -11.35 5.55 10.12
C TYR A 72 -12.34 5.50 11.28
N ARG A 73 -12.35 6.52 12.14
CA ARG A 73 -13.40 6.68 13.15
C ARG A 73 -14.61 7.27 12.44
N ILE A 74 -15.65 6.45 12.29
CA ILE A 74 -16.96 6.95 11.86
C ILE A 74 -17.52 7.73 13.05
N GLU A 75 -17.29 9.03 13.09
CA GLU A 75 -18.08 9.90 13.96
C GLU A 75 -19.51 9.92 13.40
N SER A 76 -20.38 9.13 14.03
CA SER A 76 -21.82 9.20 13.78
C SER A 76 -22.31 10.56 14.25
N LYS A 77 -22.25 11.56 13.35
CA LYS A 77 -23.03 12.78 13.52
C LYS A 77 -24.49 12.36 13.52
N LYS A 78 -25.10 12.26 14.72
CA LYS A 78 -26.54 12.08 14.85
C LYS A 78 -27.22 13.15 13.97
N PRO A 79 -28.16 12.77 13.09
CA PRO A 79 -28.88 13.76 12.31
C PRO A 79 -29.55 14.73 13.28
N LYS A 80 -29.35 16.04 13.07
CA LYS A 80 -30.10 17.06 13.82
C LYS A 80 -31.57 16.86 13.45
N SER A 81 -32.39 16.47 14.43
CA SER A 81 -33.84 16.53 14.28
C SER A 81 -34.20 17.97 13.92
N LYS A 82 -34.90 18.15 12.80
CA LYS A 82 -35.65 19.37 12.55
C LYS A 82 -36.90 19.37 13.42
#